data_AF-A0A935NRN7-F1
#
_entry.id   AF-A0A935NRN7-F1
#
_cell.length_a   1.000
_cell.length_b   1.000
_cell.length_c   1.000
_cell.angle_alpha   90.00
_cell.angle_beta   90.00
_cell.angle_gamma   90.00
#
_symmetry.space_group_name_H-M   'P 1'
#
loop_
_entity.id
_entity.type
_entity.pdbx_description
1 polymer ?
#
loop_
_entity_poly.entity_id
_entity_poly.type
_entity_poly.pdbx_seq_one_letter_code
_entity_poly.pdbx_strand_id
1 'polypeptide(L)'
;MTRPPLPPFTLETAIQKVPLAEDVWNSRDPPRAALAYSPDSRWRNRAIFLQGRGEIEAFLTQKWFRSHGNENRAFDGEGLTHTRIASINDLAIAEGERQFRWPSGRCPDAHARLTERGL
;
A
#
# COMPACT_ATOMS: atom_id res chain seq x y z
N MET A 1 -15.45 -6.67 -10.94
CA MET A 1 -14.98 -7.81 -10.10
C MET A 1 -14.80 -7.23 -8.72
N THR A 2 -15.62 -7.64 -7.77
CA THR A 2 -15.69 -7.05 -6.43
C THR A 2 -14.48 -7.47 -5.59
N ARG A 3 -14.00 -6.58 -4.71
CA ARG A 3 -12.89 -6.84 -3.78
C ARG A 3 -13.34 -6.56 -2.34
N PRO A 4 -13.96 -7.54 -1.65
CA PRO A 4 -14.34 -7.37 -0.25
C PRO A 4 -13.10 -7.16 0.67
N PRO A 5 -13.26 -6.56 1.85
CA PRO A 5 -14.47 -5.91 2.38
C PRO A 5 -14.94 -4.71 1.55
N LEU A 6 -16.26 -4.46 1.49
CA LEU A 6 -16.89 -3.36 0.73
C LEU A 6 -17.31 -2.22 1.68
N PRO A 7 -17.34 -0.95 1.23
CA PRO A 7 -17.86 0.15 2.02
C PRO A 7 -19.40 0.11 2.18
N PRO A 8 -19.99 0.76 3.21
CA PRO A 8 -19.31 1.49 4.28
C PRO A 8 -18.63 0.55 5.28
N PHE A 9 -17.41 0.91 5.72
CA PHE A 9 -16.62 0.07 6.63
C PHE A 9 -17.00 0.29 8.09
N THR A 10 -16.99 -0.81 8.86
CA THR A 10 -16.85 -0.83 10.32
C THR A 10 -15.38 -0.82 10.71
N LEU A 11 -15.05 -0.58 11.99
CA LEU A 11 -13.67 -0.71 12.48
C LEU A 11 -13.09 -2.09 12.17
N GLU A 12 -13.86 -3.16 12.40
CA GLU A 12 -13.47 -4.54 12.13
C GLU A 12 -13.14 -4.77 10.65
N THR A 13 -14.04 -4.38 9.74
CA THR A 13 -13.86 -4.59 8.29
C THR A 13 -12.78 -3.68 7.70
N ALA A 14 -12.56 -2.50 8.27
CA ALA A 14 -11.43 -1.63 7.93
C ALA A 14 -10.10 -2.27 8.35
N ILE A 15 -10.01 -2.82 9.57
CA ILE A 15 -8.82 -3.54 10.05
C ILE A 15 -8.53 -4.77 9.17
N GLN A 16 -9.56 -5.47 8.67
CA GLN A 16 -9.37 -6.58 7.72
C GLN A 16 -8.86 -6.11 6.35
N LYS A 17 -9.27 -4.91 5.90
CA LYS A 17 -8.86 -4.36 4.59
C LYS A 17 -7.38 -4.00 4.52
N VAL A 18 -6.79 -3.57 5.65
CA VAL A 18 -5.41 -3.08 5.71
C VAL A 18 -4.37 -4.18 5.40
N PRO A 19 -4.38 -5.36 6.06
CA PRO A 19 -3.46 -6.46 5.74
C PRO A 19 -3.59 -6.96 4.30
N LEU A 20 -4.80 -6.96 3.72
CA LEU A 20 -5.00 -7.36 2.33
C LEU A 20 -4.30 -6.41 1.36
N ALA A 21 -4.33 -5.11 1.64
CA ALA A 21 -3.55 -4.14 0.89
C ALA A 21 -2.04 -4.35 1.15
N GLU A 22 -1.63 -4.49 2.41
CA GLU A 22 -0.22 -4.75 2.79
C GLU A 22 0.36 -5.96 2.03
N ASP A 23 -0.37 -7.07 1.96
CA ASP A 23 0.07 -8.30 1.27
C ASP A 23 0.25 -8.09 -0.23
N VAL A 24 -0.64 -7.32 -0.86
CA VAL A 24 -0.52 -6.95 -2.27
C VAL A 24 0.74 -6.11 -2.48
N TRP A 25 1.00 -5.13 -1.63
CA TRP A 25 2.19 -4.28 -1.74
C TRP A 25 3.50 -5.05 -1.47
N ASN A 26 3.49 -5.95 -0.48
CA ASN A 26 4.64 -6.79 -0.12
C ASN A 26 4.99 -7.84 -1.19
N SER A 27 4.06 -8.16 -2.10
CA SER A 27 4.35 -9.03 -3.26
C SER A 27 5.42 -8.43 -4.19
N ARG A 28 5.57 -7.09 -4.19
CA ARG A 28 6.47 -6.36 -5.08
C ARG A 28 6.24 -6.67 -6.56
N ASP A 29 4.99 -6.96 -6.91
CA ASP A 29 4.50 -7.22 -8.26
C ASP A 29 3.64 -6.02 -8.70
N PRO A 30 4.20 -5.08 -9.50
CA PRO A 30 3.50 -3.86 -9.90
C PRO A 30 2.19 -4.13 -10.65
N PRO A 31 2.10 -5.04 -11.64
CA PRO A 31 0.83 -5.41 -12.25
C PRO A 31 -0.22 -5.87 -11.23
N ARG A 32 0.16 -6.75 -10.30
CA ARG A 32 -0.76 -7.25 -9.26
C ARG A 32 -1.21 -6.14 -8.32
N ALA A 33 -0.31 -5.22 -7.97
CA ALA A 33 -0.63 -4.07 -7.13
C ALA A 33 -1.58 -3.09 -7.83
N ALA A 34 -1.37 -2.82 -9.11
CA ALA A 34 -2.22 -1.93 -9.91
C ALA A 34 -3.68 -2.42 -9.97
N LEU A 35 -3.93 -3.73 -9.92
CA LEU A 35 -5.29 -4.29 -9.90
C LEU A 35 -6.11 -3.89 -8.64
N ALA A 36 -5.46 -3.43 -7.56
CA ALA A 36 -6.16 -2.94 -6.36
C ALA A 36 -6.83 -1.56 -6.55
N TYR A 37 -6.54 -0.91 -7.67
CA TYR A 37 -7.00 0.44 -8.02
C TYR A 37 -8.03 0.37 -9.15
N SER A 38 -8.98 1.30 -9.19
CA SER A 38 -9.88 1.46 -10.35
C SER A 38 -9.08 1.84 -11.62
N PRO A 39 -9.58 1.53 -12.84
CA PRO A 39 -8.90 1.90 -14.08
C PRO A 39 -8.61 3.41 -14.23
N ASP A 40 -9.45 4.25 -13.65
CA ASP A 40 -9.42 5.72 -13.66
C ASP A 40 -8.86 6.34 -12.36
N SER A 41 -8.25 5.52 -11.50
CA SER A 41 -7.77 5.94 -10.18
C SER A 41 -6.86 7.15 -10.23
N ARG A 42 -7.01 8.03 -9.23
CA ARG A 42 -6.21 9.24 -9.09
C ARG A 42 -5.33 9.14 -7.85
N TRP A 43 -4.02 9.29 -8.04
CA TRP A 43 -3.05 9.30 -6.96
C TRP A 43 -2.37 10.64 -6.82
N ARG A 44 -2.08 10.99 -5.57
CA ARG A 44 -0.97 11.86 -5.23
C ARG A 44 0.01 11.06 -4.36
N ASN A 45 1.23 10.91 -4.85
CA ASN A 45 2.35 10.36 -4.08
C ASN A 45 3.41 11.46 -3.95
N ARG A 46 3.55 12.05 -2.75
CA ARG A 46 4.39 13.24 -2.53
C ARG A 46 3.98 14.39 -3.46
N ALA A 47 4.88 14.83 -4.34
CA ALA A 47 4.67 15.85 -5.36
C ALA A 47 4.31 15.27 -6.74
N ILE A 48 4.16 13.94 -6.85
CA ILE A 48 3.86 13.24 -8.10
C ILE A 48 2.36 12.95 -8.15
N PHE A 49 1.75 13.25 -9.29
CA PHE A 49 0.34 12.98 -9.57
C PHE A 49 0.27 11.93 -10.67
N LEU A 50 -0.58 10.92 -10.49
CA LEU A 50 -0.74 9.81 -11.43
C LEU A 50 -2.24 9.59 -11.71
N GLN A 51 -2.55 9.23 -12.95
CA GLN A 51 -3.90 8.89 -13.39
C GLN A 51 -3.94 7.54 -14.11
N GLY A 52 -4.69 6.61 -13.53
CA GLY A 52 -4.93 5.28 -14.07
C GLY A 52 -3.84 4.25 -13.77
N ARG A 53 -4.16 2.98 -14.03
CA ARG A 53 -3.32 1.83 -13.66
C ARG A 53 -1.95 1.82 -14.32
N GLY A 54 -1.86 2.24 -15.59
CA GLY A 54 -0.60 2.22 -16.33
C GLY A 54 0.46 3.12 -15.71
N GLU A 55 0.09 4.34 -15.33
CA GLU A 55 1.01 5.28 -14.66
C GLU A 55 1.38 4.80 -13.26
N ILE A 56 0.44 4.20 -12.54
CA ILE A 56 0.69 3.59 -11.23
C ILE A 56 1.72 2.46 -11.36
N GLU A 57 1.54 1.54 -12.31
CA GLU A 57 2.46 0.42 -12.53
C GLU A 57 3.89 0.90 -12.82
N ALA A 58 4.03 1.86 -13.75
CA ALA A 58 5.32 2.44 -14.11
C ALA A 58 6.00 3.18 -12.94
N PHE A 59 5.20 3.80 -12.06
CA PHE A 59 5.72 4.47 -10.87
C PHE A 59 6.29 3.48 -9.84
N LEU A 60 5.67 2.30 -9.71
CA LEU A 60 6.04 1.29 -8.71
C LEU A 60 7.36 0.56 -8.99
N THR A 61 7.96 0.70 -10.18
CA THR A 61 9.21 0.03 -10.55
C THR A 61 10.49 0.74 -10.08
N GLN A 62 10.41 1.77 -9.21
CA GLN A 62 11.57 2.60 -8.78
C GLN A 62 12.24 2.15 -7.46
N LYS A 63 13.36 2.80 -7.10
CA LYS A 63 14.41 2.37 -6.14
C LYS A 63 14.04 2.41 -4.64
N TRP A 64 14.91 1.78 -3.82
CA TRP A 64 14.75 1.43 -2.40
C TRP A 64 15.10 2.56 -1.40
N PHE A 65 14.22 2.78 -0.43
CA PHE A 65 14.41 3.62 0.76
C PHE A 65 13.68 3.00 1.97
N ARG A 66 14.00 3.40 3.20
CA ARG A 66 13.00 3.31 4.29
C ARG A 66 12.16 4.56 4.22
N SER A 67 10.86 4.36 4.08
CA SER A 67 9.93 5.46 3.88
C SER A 67 8.84 5.40 4.93
N HIS A 68 8.61 6.51 5.61
CA HIS A 68 7.50 6.71 6.54
C HIS A 68 6.39 7.43 5.79
N GLY A 69 5.18 6.89 5.82
CA GLY A 69 4.08 7.49 5.06
C GLY A 69 2.74 7.36 5.72
N ASN A 70 1.91 8.37 5.51
CA ASN A 70 0.49 8.32 5.77
C ASN A 70 -0.24 8.21 4.44
N GLU A 71 -1.22 7.31 4.37
CA GLU A 71 -2.10 7.19 3.21
C GLU A 71 -3.57 7.28 3.62
N ASN A 72 -4.31 8.12 2.88
CA ASN A 72 -5.76 8.18 2.93
C ASN A 72 -6.32 7.55 1.66
N ARG A 73 -7.30 6.66 1.82
CA ARG A 73 -7.95 5.95 0.72
C ARG A 73 -9.45 6.20 0.73
N ALA A 74 -10.03 6.41 -0.44
CA ALA A 74 -11.46 6.32 -0.68
C ALA A 74 -11.74 5.18 -1.65
N PHE A 75 -12.79 4.40 -1.38
CA PHE A 75 -13.15 3.19 -2.13
C PHE A 75 -14.47 3.38 -2.86
N ASP A 76 -14.62 2.73 -4.02
CA ASP A 76 -15.89 2.64 -4.74
C ASP A 76 -16.79 1.52 -4.20
N GLY A 77 -17.99 1.36 -4.77
CA GLY A 77 -18.96 0.33 -4.38
C GLY A 77 -18.49 -1.10 -4.61
N GLU A 78 -17.48 -1.30 -5.45
CA GLU A 78 -16.87 -2.61 -5.74
C GLU A 78 -15.69 -2.92 -4.80
N GLY A 79 -15.37 -2.00 -3.88
CA GLY A 79 -14.30 -2.13 -2.91
C GLY A 79 -12.90 -1.87 -3.48
N LEU A 80 -12.81 -1.30 -4.68
CA LEU A 80 -11.56 -0.84 -5.29
C LEU A 80 -11.19 0.54 -4.75
N THR A 81 -9.90 0.82 -4.59
CA THR A 81 -9.47 2.18 -4.24
C THR A 81 -9.69 3.09 -5.45
N HIS A 82 -10.52 4.13 -5.31
CA HIS A 82 -10.77 5.14 -6.33
C HIS A 82 -9.85 6.37 -6.14
N THR A 83 -9.63 6.77 -4.88
CA THR A 83 -8.73 7.89 -4.53
C THR A 83 -7.67 7.42 -3.54
N ARG A 84 -6.40 7.75 -3.80
CA ARG A 84 -5.30 7.53 -2.85
C ARG A 84 -4.45 8.79 -2.71
N ILE A 85 -4.34 9.29 -1.48
CA ILE A 85 -3.49 10.43 -1.12
C ILE A 85 -2.42 9.91 -0.18
N ALA A 86 -1.16 9.92 -0.60
CA ALA A 86 -0.04 9.47 0.21
C ALA A 86 1.01 10.58 0.36
N SER A 87 1.32 10.90 1.61
CA SER A 87 2.47 11.72 1.98
C SER A 87 3.52 10.80 2.57
N ILE A 88 4.73 10.82 2.01
CA ILE A 88 5.79 9.88 2.33
C ILE A 88 7.11 10.63 2.45
N ASN A 89 7.87 10.36 3.51
CA ASN A 89 9.19 10.91 3.77
C ASN A 89 10.21 9.77 3.81
N ASP A 90 11.33 9.94 3.11
CA ASP A 90 12.42 8.96 3.15
C ASP A 90 13.40 9.28 4.27
N LEU A 91 13.83 8.23 4.96
CA LEU A 91 14.97 8.25 5.85
C LEU A 91 16.03 7.33 5.26
N ALA A 92 17.21 7.90 5.00
CA ALA A 92 18.38 7.10 4.62
C ALA A 92 18.77 6.19 5.81
N ILE A 93 19.05 4.92 5.52
CA ILE A 93 19.41 3.92 6.53
C ILE A 93 20.58 3.08 6.04
N ALA A 94 21.41 2.61 6.96
CA ALA A 94 22.36 1.54 6.74
C ALA A 94 21.65 0.17 6.68
N GLU A 95 22.29 -0.81 6.04
CA GLU A 95 21.72 -2.15 5.91
C GLU A 95 21.44 -2.82 7.27
N GLY A 96 22.32 -2.60 8.26
CA GLY A 96 22.17 -3.13 9.62
C GLY A 96 20.90 -2.65 10.32
N GLU A 97 20.40 -1.47 9.96
CA GLU A 97 19.24 -0.85 10.59
C GLU A 97 17.92 -1.44 10.09
N ARG A 98 17.91 -2.26 9.02
CA ARG A 98 16.70 -2.88 8.46
C ARG A 98 15.95 -3.69 9.51
N GLN A 99 14.71 -3.27 9.81
CA GLN A 99 13.82 -3.94 10.76
C GLN A 99 12.90 -4.99 10.11
N PHE A 100 12.68 -4.89 8.81
CA PHE A 100 11.80 -5.78 8.05
C PHE A 100 12.63 -6.86 7.35
N ARG A 101 12.58 -8.08 7.90
CA ARG A 101 13.39 -9.23 7.46
C ARG A 101 12.53 -10.47 7.37
N TRP A 102 11.99 -10.73 6.19
CA TRP A 102 11.32 -11.98 5.83
C TRP A 102 11.53 -12.24 4.32
N PRO A 103 11.25 -13.46 3.83
CA PRO A 103 11.27 -13.76 2.39
C PRO A 103 10.34 -12.83 1.60
N SER A 104 10.56 -12.66 0.29
CA SER A 104 9.65 -11.88 -0.55
C SER A 104 8.19 -12.32 -0.40
N GLY A 105 7.27 -11.38 -0.25
CA GLY A 105 5.84 -11.66 -0.17
C GLY A 105 5.24 -11.32 1.18
N ARG A 106 4.12 -11.97 1.50
CA ARG A 106 3.30 -11.71 2.69
C ARG A 106 4.13 -11.63 3.98
N CYS A 107 3.88 -10.60 4.77
CA CYS A 107 4.45 -10.46 6.11
C CYS A 107 3.93 -11.62 6.99
N PRO A 108 4.81 -12.38 7.69
CA PRO A 108 4.37 -13.45 8.57
C PRO A 108 3.45 -12.95 9.70
N ASP A 109 2.45 -13.73 10.09
CA ASP A 109 1.47 -13.31 11.11
C ASP A 109 2.10 -13.02 12.48
N ALA A 110 3.16 -13.75 12.83
CA ALA A 110 3.90 -13.56 14.08
C ALA A 110 4.93 -12.42 14.03
N HIS A 111 5.07 -11.74 12.89
CA HIS A 111 6.05 -10.67 12.73
C HIS A 111 5.51 -9.36 13.31
N ALA A 112 6.32 -8.71 14.16
CA ALA A 112 5.88 -7.51 14.85
C ALA A 112 5.40 -6.41 13.89
N ARG A 113 4.23 -5.82 14.19
CA ARG A 113 3.59 -4.71 13.47
C ARG A 113 4.25 -3.38 13.81
N LEU A 114 3.81 -2.29 13.15
CA LEU A 114 4.41 -0.95 13.32
C LEU A 114 4.45 -0.51 14.79
N THR A 115 3.32 -0.58 15.50
CA THR A 115 3.22 -0.16 16.91
C THR A 115 4.16 -0.95 17.82
N GLU A 116 4.29 -2.25 17.59
CA GLU A 116 5.15 -3.15 18.39
C GLU A 116 6.65 -2.88 18.20
N ARG A 117 7.01 -2.12 17.15
CA ARG A 117 8.39 -1.75 16.81
C ARG A 117 8.78 -0.36 17.30
N GLY A 118 7.85 0.41 17.86
CA GLY A 118 8.09 1.79 18.28
C GLY A 118 8.47 2.71 17.12
N LEU A 119 7.98 2.40 15.91
CA LEU A 119 8.18 3.18 14.68
C LEU A 119 6.99 4.11 14.39
#